data_AF-A0A6N7YWM5-F1
#
_entry.id   AF-A0A6N7YWM5-F1
#
_cell.length_a   1.000
_cell.length_b   1.000
_cell.length_c   1.000
_cell.angle_alpha   90.00
_cell.angle_beta   90.00
_cell.angle_gamma   90.00
#
_symmetry.space_group_name_H-M   'P 1'
#
loop_
_entity.id
_entity.type
_entity.pdbx_description
1 polymer ?
#
loop_
_entity_poly.entity_id
_entity_poly.type
_entity_poly.pdbx_seq_one_letter_code
_entity_poly.pdbx_strand_id
1 'polypeptide(L)'
;MGTTTTLLANAIYVQFIARDVAGAVDAGELAAPAGDAAVAPVLRSDLAAATAAVLVDPAAHAGKTYDLTGAEAAEIRDGPELG
;
A
#
# COMPACT_ATOMS: atom_id res chain seq x y z
N MET A 1 11.35 -5.86 -30.58
CA MET A 1 11.09 -7.05 -29.72
C MET A 1 10.80 -6.54 -28.33
N GLY A 2 9.61 -6.81 -27.78
CA GLY A 2 9.22 -6.32 -26.45
C GLY A 2 10.02 -7.04 -25.37
N THR A 3 10.50 -6.31 -24.37
CA THR A 3 11.21 -6.87 -23.21
C THR A 3 10.22 -7.57 -22.29
N THR A 4 10.38 -8.88 -22.08
CA THR A 4 9.61 -9.61 -21.08
C THR A 4 9.87 -9.01 -19.70
N THR A 5 8.80 -8.56 -19.04
CA THR A 5 8.87 -7.80 -17.77
C THR A 5 7.98 -8.46 -16.73
N THR A 6 8.39 -8.39 -15.47
CA THR A 6 7.55 -8.75 -14.31
C THR A 6 7.04 -7.47 -13.67
N LEU A 7 5.72 -7.33 -13.52
CA LEU A 7 5.11 -6.14 -12.93
C LEU A 7 4.72 -6.42 -11.46
N LEU A 8 5.20 -5.58 -10.55
CA LEU A 8 4.80 -5.58 -9.14
C LEU A 8 3.94 -4.33 -8.87
N ALA A 9 2.63 -4.50 -8.85
CA ALA A 9 1.66 -3.45 -8.57
C ALA A 9 1.51 -3.28 -7.06
N ASN A 10 2.29 -2.37 -6.49
CA ASN A 10 2.34 -2.14 -5.05
C ASN A 10 1.14 -1.32 -4.55
N ALA A 11 0.50 -1.79 -3.47
CA ALA A 11 -0.49 -1.00 -2.73
C ALA A 11 0.15 0.20 -1.99
N ILE A 12 -0.70 1.09 -1.47
CA ILE A 12 -0.26 2.27 -0.71
C ILE A 12 0.57 1.87 0.51
N TYR A 13 1.61 2.65 0.82
CA TYR A 13 2.49 2.32 1.94
C TYR A 13 1.91 2.77 3.28
N VAL A 14 2.01 1.91 4.30
CA VAL A 14 1.56 2.21 5.69
C VAL A 14 2.11 3.54 6.21
N GLN A 15 3.34 3.90 5.87
CA GLN A 15 3.95 5.15 6.33
C GLN A 15 3.23 6.42 5.86
N PHE A 16 2.55 6.38 4.72
CA PHE A 16 1.76 7.52 4.26
C PHE A 16 0.50 7.66 5.10
N ILE A 17 -0.19 6.53 5.33
CA ILE A 17 -1.34 6.46 6.24
C ILE A 17 -0.96 6.93 7.65
N ALA A 18 0.17 6.49 8.18
CA ALA A 18 0.63 6.86 9.52
C ALA A 18 0.91 8.37 9.67
N ARG A 19 1.46 9.01 8.63
CA ARG A 19 1.67 10.47 8.62
C ARG A 19 0.34 11.22 8.65
N ASP A 20 -0.61 10.78 7.84
CA ASP A 20 -1.90 11.45 7.71
C ASP A 20 -2.73 11.26 9.00
N VAL A 21 -2.67 10.09 9.64
CA VAL A 21 -3.25 9.84 10.97
C VAL A 21 -2.61 10.71 12.05
N ALA A 22 -1.28 10.89 12.05
CA ALA A 22 -0.62 11.76 13.02
C ALA A 22 -1.09 13.22 12.90
N GLY A 23 -1.24 13.72 11.66
CA GLY A 23 -1.80 15.06 11.42
C GLY A 23 -3.27 15.18 11.86
N ALA A 24 -4.05 14.11 11.69
CA ALA A 24 -5.45 14.07 12.11
C ALA A 24 -5.63 14.11 13.63
N VAL A 25 -4.72 13.47 14.39
CA VAL A 25 -4.73 13.54 15.85
C VAL A 25 -4.54 14.98 16.33
N ASP A 26 -3.66 15.75 15.68
CA ASP A 26 -3.43 17.16 16.01
C ASP A 26 -4.58 18.07 15.53
N ALA A 27 -5.22 17.74 14.42
CA ALA A 27 -6.30 18.54 13.82
C ALA A 27 -7.71 18.21 14.34
N GLY A 28 -7.87 17.07 15.03
CA GLY A 28 -9.18 16.57 15.49
C GLY A 28 -10.02 15.89 14.41
N GLU A 29 -9.54 15.81 13.17
CA GLU A 29 -10.25 15.24 12.02
C GLU A 29 -9.27 14.55 11.06
N LEU A 30 -9.62 13.34 10.60
CA LEU A 30 -8.90 12.64 9.54
C LEU A 30 -9.51 13.01 8.18
N ALA A 31 -9.15 14.18 7.64
CA ALA A 31 -9.55 14.61 6.31
C ALA A 31 -8.76 13.83 5.23
N ALA A 32 -9.08 12.54 5.05
CA ALA A 32 -8.56 11.75 3.94
C ALA A 32 -9.52 11.87 2.74
N PRO A 33 -9.06 12.19 1.51
CA PRO A 33 -9.91 12.17 0.30
C PRO A 33 -10.24 10.73 -0.15
N ALA A 34 -10.40 9.82 0.81
CA ALA A 34 -10.70 8.40 0.64
C ALA A 34 -12.20 8.11 0.83
N GLY A 35 -12.95 9.00 1.51
CA GLY A 35 -14.32 8.69 1.94
C GLY A 35 -14.34 7.38 2.73
N ASP A 36 -15.34 6.52 2.46
CA ASP A 36 -15.45 5.17 3.07
C ASP A 36 -14.54 4.11 2.43
N ALA A 37 -13.46 4.48 1.72
CA ALA A 37 -12.63 3.51 1.03
C ALA A 37 -11.83 2.64 2.01
N ALA A 38 -11.94 1.33 1.85
CA ALA A 38 -11.03 0.37 2.47
C ALA A 38 -9.69 0.35 1.72
N VAL A 39 -8.60 0.58 2.42
CA VAL A 39 -7.24 0.46 1.90
C VAL A 39 -6.51 -0.66 2.60
N ALA A 40 -5.76 -1.48 1.86
CA ALA A 40 -4.89 -2.52 2.41
C ALA A 40 -3.43 -2.04 2.35
N PRO A 41 -3.00 -1.14 3.25
CA PRO A 41 -1.67 -0.58 3.18
C PRO A 41 -0.61 -1.66 3.46
N VAL A 42 0.52 -1.55 2.78
CA VAL A 42 1.62 -2.52 2.86
C VAL A 42 2.89 -1.87 3.41
N LEU A 43 3.68 -2.61 4.18
CA LEU A 43 4.97 -2.12 4.64
C LEU A 43 5.98 -2.12 3.48
N ARG A 44 6.82 -1.08 3.41
CA ARG A 44 7.91 -1.05 2.41
C ARG A 44 8.87 -2.23 2.57
N SER A 45 9.08 -2.72 3.78
CA SER A 45 9.90 -3.90 4.06
C SER A 45 9.35 -5.15 3.37
N ASP A 46 8.03 -5.31 3.36
CA ASP A 46 7.38 -6.50 2.82
C ASP A 46 7.42 -6.47 1.28
N LEU A 47 7.23 -5.29 0.69
CA LEU A 47 7.44 -5.09 -0.75
C LEU A 47 8.89 -5.32 -1.17
N ALA A 48 9.85 -4.88 -0.34
CA ALA A 48 11.27 -5.12 -0.60
C ALA A 48 11.60 -6.61 -0.54
N ALA A 49 11.03 -7.35 0.43
CA ALA A 49 11.18 -8.79 0.52
C ALA A 49 10.55 -9.52 -0.68
N ALA A 50 9.34 -9.12 -1.09
CA ALA A 50 8.68 -9.68 -2.28
C ALA A 50 9.48 -9.41 -3.56
N THR A 51 10.01 -8.19 -3.71
CA THR A 51 10.88 -7.83 -4.85
C THR A 51 12.16 -8.66 -4.84
N ALA A 52 12.79 -8.81 -3.67
CA ALA A 52 13.99 -9.63 -3.53
C ALA A 52 13.72 -11.09 -3.91
N ALA A 53 12.58 -11.66 -3.50
CA ALA A 53 12.19 -13.02 -3.87
C ALA A 53 12.03 -13.18 -5.40
N VAL A 54 11.43 -12.20 -6.08
CA VAL A 54 11.32 -12.20 -7.55
C VAL A 54 12.68 -12.12 -8.23
N LEU A 55 13.61 -11.33 -7.68
CA LEU A 55 14.95 -11.16 -8.23
C LEU A 55 15.85 -12.39 -8.04
N VAL A 56 15.53 -13.29 -7.11
CA VAL A 56 16.25 -14.56 -6.92
C VAL A 56 16.03 -15.52 -8.11
N ASP A 57 14.84 -15.52 -8.72
CA ASP A 57 14.55 -16.29 -9.94
C ASP A 57 13.73 -15.48 -10.95
N PRO A 58 14.34 -14.51 -11.66
CA PRO A 58 13.61 -13.61 -12.56
C PRO A 58 12.92 -14.35 -13.71
N ALA A 59 13.48 -15.48 -14.15
CA ALA A 59 12.93 -16.27 -15.25
C ALA A 59 11.61 -16.95 -14.85
N ALA A 60 11.50 -17.45 -13.62
CA ALA A 60 10.25 -18.03 -13.11
C ALA A 60 9.11 -17.00 -12.97
N HIS A 61 9.43 -15.70 -12.96
CA HIS A 61 8.46 -14.62 -12.84
C HIS A 61 8.20 -13.85 -14.13
N ALA A 62 8.91 -14.18 -15.21
CA ALA A 62 8.87 -13.47 -16.48
C ALA A 62 7.42 -13.37 -17.04
N GLY A 63 6.96 -12.14 -17.31
CA GLY A 63 5.63 -11.89 -17.87
C GLY A 63 4.49 -11.95 -16.84
N LYS A 64 4.77 -12.13 -15.55
CA LYS A 64 3.76 -12.14 -14.50
C LYS A 64 3.47 -10.73 -13.99
N THR A 65 2.23 -10.55 -13.54
CA THR A 65 1.78 -9.37 -12.80
C THR A 65 1.35 -9.81 -11.41
N TYR A 66 1.84 -9.12 -10.39
CA TYR A 66 1.49 -9.37 -8.99
C TYR A 66 0.89 -8.10 -8.38
N ASP A 67 -0.31 -8.21 -7.81
CA ASP A 67 -0.88 -7.19 -6.95
C ASP A 67 -0.37 -7.42 -5.52
N LEU A 68 0.49 -6.51 -5.04
CA LEU A 68 1.13 -6.61 -3.73
C LEU A 68 0.40 -5.73 -2.73
N THR A 69 -0.50 -6.33 -1.95
CA THR A 69 -1.31 -5.66 -0.92
C THR A 69 -0.87 -6.02 0.49
N GLY A 70 -1.33 -5.25 1.49
CA GLY A 70 -1.28 -5.68 2.89
C GLY A 70 -2.15 -6.92 3.12
N ALA A 71 -1.92 -7.63 4.23
CA ALA A 71 -2.66 -8.84 4.60
C ALA A 71 -4.13 -8.56 4.94
N GLU A 72 -4.44 -7.37 5.46
CA GLU A 72 -5.80 -6.93 5.78
C GLU A 72 -6.08 -5.55 5.18
N ALA A 73 -7.30 -5.38 4.67
CA ALA A 73 -7.84 -4.09 4.30
C ALA A 73 -8.37 -3.38 5.56
N ALA A 74 -7.87 -2.18 5.83
CA ALA A 74 -8.38 -1.29 6.85
C ALA A 74 -9.38 -0.31 6.22
N GLU A 75 -10.59 -0.24 6.77
CA GLU A 75 -11.54 0.83 6.43
C GLU A 75 -11.00 2.16 6.99
N ILE A 76 -10.80 3.15 6.11
CA ILE A 76 -10.67 4.54 6.55
C ILE A 76 -12.10 5.04 6.72
N ARG A 77 -12.43 5.47 7.95
CA ARG A 77 -13.67 6.19 8.24
C ARG A 77 -13.31 7.59 8.67
N ASP A 78 -14.08 8.56 8.20
CA ASP A 78 -14.06 9.90 8.77
C ASP A 78 -14.43 9.79 10.26
N GLY A 79 -13.54 10.30 11.12
CA GLY A 79 -13.82 10.43 12.55
C GLY A 79 -14.84 11.56 12.79
N PRO A 80 -15.61 11.54 13.88
CA PRO A 80 -16.44 12.70 14.23
C PRO A 80 -15.56 13.94 14.41
N GLU A 81 -16.04 15.11 13.99
CA GLU A 81 -15.41 16.41 14.28
C GLU A 81 -15.14 16.49 15.80
N LEU A 82 -13.87 16.42 16.19
CA LEU A 82 -13.47 16.75 17.56
C LEU A 82 -13.40 18.28 17.62
N GLY A 83 -14.49 18.87 18.11
CA GLY A 83 -14.78 20.31 18.07
C GLY A 83 -13.83 21.24 18.83
#